data_AF-A0A7R8CMF9-F1
#
_entry.id   AF-A0A7R8CMF9-F1
#
_cell.length_a   1.000
_cell.length_b   1.000
_cell.length_c   1.000
_cell.angle_alpha   90.00
_cell.angle_beta   90.00
_cell.angle_gamma   90.00
#
_symmetry.space_group_name_H-M   'P 1'
#
loop_
_entity.id
_entity.type
_entity.pdbx_description
1 polymer ?
#
loop_
_entity_poly.entity_id
_entity_poly.type
_entity_poly.pdbx_seq_one_letter_code
_entity_poly.pdbx_strand_id
1 'polypeptide(L)'
;MDIGHRVASAVLKHYQDVVPRKWKPRNGEWTVFCLPLSLRMLEVGTLEVVSLGSGTKCLGVTQLSLQGDAIHDSHEVLKFNESKTGILGSKEDFKAFPKKIHFFSTRLPCGDATIIPMIADGPSKSKKSRVEGPDIHRTGAKCVANQVMMDEHLPGVGYHVVGAVRTKPGRGSPTKSLSCSDKMLKWNYFGTCGDILKRFWFPSGLHWSSITINCQIEDKDSIKESLQRALIDRCSAPFDDPSPLICTSHLSFEYDLKNG
;
A
#
# COMPACT_ATOMS: atom_id res chain seq x y z
N MET A 1 -17.36 16.85 -0.30
CA MET A 1 -16.47 15.87 -0.98
C MET A 1 -15.67 15.16 0.09
N ASP A 2 -15.75 13.84 0.16
CA ASP A 2 -15.06 13.06 1.20
C ASP A 2 -13.53 13.15 1.07
N ILE A 3 -12.80 12.77 2.13
CA ILE A 3 -11.34 12.85 2.16
C ILE A 3 -10.68 11.89 1.16
N GLY A 4 -11.27 10.72 0.90
CA GLY A 4 -10.76 9.75 -0.07
C GLY A 4 -10.68 10.33 -1.47
N HIS A 5 -11.78 10.94 -1.94
CA HIS A 5 -11.82 11.63 -3.22
C HIS A 5 -10.83 12.80 -3.27
N ARG A 6 -10.77 13.64 -2.22
CA ARG A 6 -9.86 14.80 -2.18
C ARG A 6 -8.40 14.37 -2.27
N VAL A 7 -8.02 13.33 -1.52
CA VAL A 7 -6.69 12.71 -1.56
C VAL A 7 -6.40 12.22 -2.97
N ALA A 8 -7.25 11.36 -3.52
CA ALA A 8 -7.06 10.78 -4.86
C ALA A 8 -6.92 11.86 -5.94
N SER A 9 -7.79 12.85 -5.96
CA SER A 9 -7.75 13.96 -6.92
C SER A 9 -6.44 14.76 -6.83
N ALA A 10 -6.00 15.11 -5.62
CA ALA A 10 -4.74 15.84 -5.42
C ALA A 10 -3.54 15.04 -5.93
N VAL A 11 -3.51 13.74 -5.61
CA VAL A 11 -2.42 12.85 -5.99
C VAL A 11 -2.33 12.68 -7.50
N LEU A 12 -3.45 12.30 -8.14
CA LEU A 12 -3.49 11.99 -9.56
C LEU A 12 -3.22 13.24 -10.41
N LYS A 13 -3.74 14.41 -9.98
CA LYS A 13 -3.42 15.69 -10.60
C LYS A 13 -1.94 16.01 -10.50
N HIS A 14 -1.34 15.90 -9.33
CA HIS A 14 0.09 16.17 -9.15
C HIS A 14 0.96 15.22 -9.97
N TYR A 15 0.63 13.92 -10.03
CA TYR A 15 1.33 13.00 -10.92
C TYR A 15 1.24 13.44 -12.38
N GLN A 16 0.06 13.88 -12.82
CA GLN A 16 -0.14 14.30 -14.19
C GLN A 16 0.69 15.55 -14.54
N ASP A 17 0.68 16.52 -13.64
CA ASP A 17 1.28 17.84 -13.84
C ASP A 17 2.81 17.83 -13.63
N VAL A 18 3.32 17.05 -12.66
CA VAL A 18 4.72 17.14 -12.20
C VAL A 18 5.61 16.01 -12.73
N VAL A 19 5.11 14.79 -12.89
CA VAL A 19 5.96 13.68 -13.36
C VAL A 19 6.23 13.82 -14.86
N PRO A 20 7.50 13.95 -15.30
CA PRO A 20 7.78 14.14 -16.72
C PRO A 20 7.36 12.94 -17.55
N ARG A 21 6.83 13.17 -18.76
CA ARG A 21 6.32 12.14 -19.67
C ARG A 21 7.30 11.00 -19.97
N LYS A 22 8.62 11.22 -19.83
CA LYS A 22 9.65 10.18 -19.99
C LYS A 22 9.72 9.16 -18.85
N TRP A 23 9.15 9.48 -17.70
CA TRP A 23 9.08 8.61 -16.53
C TRP A 23 7.71 7.95 -16.37
N LYS A 24 6.75 8.31 -17.23
CA LYS A 24 5.43 7.66 -17.28
C LYS A 24 5.53 6.40 -18.16
N PRO A 25 4.74 5.35 -17.87
CA PRO A 25 4.72 4.13 -18.68
C PRO A 25 4.46 4.39 -20.17
N ARG A 26 5.09 3.61 -21.05
CA ARG A 26 4.98 3.71 -22.52
C ARG A 26 4.63 2.36 -23.14
N ASN A 27 4.08 2.33 -24.36
CA ASN A 27 3.93 1.11 -25.16
C ASN A 27 3.23 -0.08 -24.46
N GLY A 28 2.15 0.19 -23.71
CA GLY A 28 1.43 -0.86 -22.97
C GLY A 28 2.08 -1.28 -21.64
N GLU A 29 3.17 -0.62 -21.24
CA GLU A 29 3.65 -0.67 -19.86
C GLU A 29 2.59 -0.09 -18.91
N TRP A 30 2.60 -0.61 -17.69
CA TRP A 30 1.74 -0.19 -16.60
C TRP A 30 2.59 -0.03 -15.35
N THR A 31 2.08 0.69 -14.35
CA THR A 31 2.76 0.84 -13.06
C THR A 31 1.78 0.63 -11.92
N VAL A 32 2.19 -0.13 -10.89
CA VAL A 32 1.52 0.00 -9.59
C VAL A 32 2.00 1.32 -9.02
N PHE A 33 1.12 2.30 -9.07
CA PHE A 33 1.39 3.60 -8.51
C PHE A 33 1.01 3.56 -7.03
N CYS A 34 1.85 2.88 -6.26
CA CYS A 34 1.80 2.92 -4.81
C CYS A 34 2.59 4.14 -4.37
N LEU A 35 1.88 5.23 -4.08
CA LEU A 35 2.48 6.35 -3.41
C LEU A 35 2.21 6.18 -1.93
N PRO A 36 3.22 5.89 -1.10
CA PRO A 36 3.17 6.45 0.23
C PRO A 36 3.18 7.96 0.05
N LEU A 37 1.99 8.53 -0.13
CA LEU A 37 1.78 9.94 -0.15
C LEU A 37 1.71 10.35 1.31
N SER A 38 2.45 11.38 1.67
CA SER A 38 2.05 12.16 2.82
C SER A 38 1.45 13.45 2.27
N LEU A 39 0.16 13.66 2.54
CA LEU A 39 -0.47 14.93 2.23
C LEU A 39 -0.36 15.84 3.42
N ARG A 40 0.16 17.05 3.21
CA ARG A 40 0.04 18.12 4.20
C ARG A 40 -1.30 18.83 3.99
N MET A 41 -2.11 18.90 5.04
CA MET A 41 -3.19 19.88 5.12
C MET A 41 -2.59 21.23 5.49
N LEU A 42 -2.65 22.20 4.59
CA LEU A 42 -2.35 23.60 4.91
C LEU A 42 -3.55 24.23 5.64
N GLU A 43 -3.34 25.38 6.30
CA GLU A 43 -4.35 26.08 7.11
C GLU A 43 -5.68 26.37 6.38
N VAL A 44 -5.68 26.33 5.04
CA VAL A 44 -6.85 26.60 4.18
C VAL A 44 -7.52 25.32 3.64
N GLY A 45 -7.21 24.15 4.20
CA GLY A 45 -7.84 22.89 3.77
C GLY A 45 -7.32 22.34 2.44
N THR A 46 -6.20 22.85 1.94
CA THR A 46 -5.53 22.37 0.73
C THR A 46 -4.59 21.19 1.05
N LEU A 47 -4.57 20.21 0.15
CA LEU A 47 -3.76 19.00 0.25
C LEU A 47 -2.49 19.18 -0.59
N GLU A 48 -1.32 19.14 0.04
CA GLU A 48 -0.01 19.22 -0.62
C GLU A 48 0.66 17.84 -0.68
N VAL A 49 1.07 17.44 -1.88
CA VAL A 49 1.72 16.16 -2.19
C VAL A 49 3.21 16.21 -1.84
N VAL A 50 3.65 15.52 -0.78
CA VAL A 50 5.06 15.61 -0.31
C VAL A 50 6.00 14.54 -0.89
N SER A 51 5.48 13.39 -1.33
CA SER A 51 6.32 12.25 -1.77
C SER A 51 5.65 11.39 -2.82
N LEU A 52 6.39 10.94 -3.82
CA LEU A 52 5.89 10.01 -4.83
C LEU A 52 6.82 8.79 -4.96
N GLY A 53 6.31 7.59 -4.74
CA GLY A 53 6.95 6.31 -5.07
C GLY A 53 6.30 5.56 -6.22
N SER A 54 7.08 4.71 -6.91
CA SER A 54 6.52 3.66 -7.74
C SER A 54 7.42 2.43 -7.68
N GLY A 55 6.81 1.26 -7.71
CA GLY A 55 7.55 0.01 -7.76
C GLY A 55 6.76 -1.20 -7.32
N THR A 56 7.24 -2.37 -7.74
CA THR A 56 6.54 -3.66 -7.60
C THR A 56 7.51 -4.81 -7.33
N LYS A 57 8.78 -4.50 -7.05
CA LYS A 57 9.82 -5.51 -6.91
C LYS A 57 10.51 -5.41 -5.56
N CYS A 58 11.00 -6.56 -5.11
CA CYS A 58 11.82 -6.73 -3.91
C CYS A 58 13.07 -7.50 -4.28
N LEU A 59 14.15 -7.25 -3.53
CA LEU A 59 15.38 -8.02 -3.65
C LEU A 59 15.19 -9.41 -3.02
N GLY A 60 15.69 -10.44 -3.70
CA GLY A 60 15.80 -11.78 -3.14
C GLY A 60 16.91 -11.85 -2.09
N VAL A 61 16.89 -12.88 -1.23
CA VAL A 61 17.89 -13.06 -0.15
C VAL A 61 19.34 -13.01 -0.63
N THR A 62 19.59 -13.46 -1.86
CA THR A 62 20.92 -13.49 -2.49
C THR A 62 21.42 -12.12 -2.95
N GLN A 63 20.55 -11.11 -2.95
CA GLN A 63 20.85 -9.73 -3.38
C GLN A 63 20.83 -8.74 -2.21
N LEU A 64 20.66 -9.23 -0.98
CA LEU A 64 20.67 -8.37 0.20
C LEU A 64 22.09 -7.88 0.47
N SER A 65 22.19 -6.62 0.86
CA SER A 65 23.44 -5.98 1.25
C SER A 65 23.51 -5.86 2.77
N LEU A 66 24.70 -6.02 3.33
CA LEU A 66 24.98 -5.77 4.75
C LEU A 66 25.47 -4.33 5.00
N GLN A 67 25.75 -3.59 3.94
CA GLN A 67 26.35 -2.25 3.96
C GLN A 67 25.29 -1.14 4.01
N GLY A 68 24.00 -1.48 3.83
CA GLY A 68 22.92 -0.51 3.81
C GLY A 68 22.83 0.32 2.52
N ASP A 69 23.49 -0.12 1.45
CA ASP A 69 23.53 0.53 0.13
C ASP A 69 22.50 -0.03 -0.87
N ALA A 70 21.66 -0.98 -0.44
CA ALA A 70 20.64 -1.61 -1.28
C ALA A 70 19.23 -1.43 -0.71
N ILE A 71 18.28 -1.09 -1.58
CA ILE A 71 16.87 -0.99 -1.20
C ILE A 71 16.23 -2.38 -1.30
N HIS A 72 15.89 -2.96 -0.15
CA HIS A 72 15.38 -4.35 -0.07
C HIS A 72 13.95 -4.51 -0.62
N ASP A 73 13.15 -3.46 -0.59
CA ASP A 73 11.75 -3.49 -1.01
C ASP A 73 11.36 -2.18 -1.67
N SER A 74 10.98 -2.24 -2.95
CA SER A 74 10.59 -1.08 -3.76
C SER A 74 9.10 -0.97 -4.01
N HIS A 75 8.24 -1.77 -3.36
CA HIS A 75 6.78 -1.59 -3.49
C HIS A 75 6.32 -0.24 -2.94
N GLU A 76 7.04 0.29 -1.94
CA GLU A 76 6.65 1.49 -1.19
C GLU A 76 7.82 2.46 -1.00
N VAL A 77 8.77 2.46 -1.94
CA VAL A 77 9.91 3.38 -1.84
C VAL A 77 9.48 4.79 -2.16
N LEU A 78 9.51 5.62 -1.12
CA LEU A 78 9.35 7.06 -1.17
C LEU A 78 10.49 7.68 -1.99
N LYS A 79 10.17 8.31 -3.12
CA LYS A 79 11.01 9.39 -3.66
C LYS A 79 10.42 10.70 -3.17
N PHE A 80 11.15 11.40 -2.31
CA PHE A 80 10.75 12.71 -1.84
C PHE A 80 10.88 13.73 -2.96
N ASN A 81 9.91 14.62 -3.06
CA ASN A 81 10.05 15.77 -3.95
C ASN A 81 11.11 16.69 -3.34
N GLU A 82 12.21 16.93 -4.07
CA GLU A 82 13.32 17.81 -3.65
C GLU A 82 12.86 19.27 -3.48
N SER A 83 11.64 19.62 -3.89
CA SER A 83 11.20 20.99 -4.06
C SER A 83 10.76 21.74 -2.80
N LYS A 84 11.07 21.30 -1.56
CA LYS A 84 11.34 22.19 -0.39
C LYS A 84 11.41 21.55 1.00
N THR A 85 10.90 20.35 1.25
CA THR A 85 10.99 19.73 2.60
C THR A 85 10.93 18.20 2.50
N GLY A 86 12.08 17.57 2.24
CA GLY A 86 12.20 16.14 2.49
C GLY A 86 12.10 15.84 4.00
N ILE A 87 11.88 14.58 4.36
CA ILE A 87 11.97 14.11 5.76
C ILE A 87 13.39 14.27 6.34
N LEU A 88 14.38 14.73 5.56
CA LEU A 88 15.70 15.15 6.03
C LEU A 88 15.86 16.68 5.92
N GLY A 89 14.87 17.41 6.45
CA GLY A 89 14.88 18.87 6.52
C GLY A 89 15.67 19.42 7.71
N SER A 90 15.75 20.73 7.83
CA SER A 90 16.22 21.42 9.03
C SER A 90 15.27 21.16 10.22
N LYS A 91 15.72 21.41 11.45
CA LYS A 91 14.88 21.27 12.67
C LYS A 91 13.61 22.12 12.58
N GLU A 92 13.67 23.24 11.87
CA GLU A 92 12.57 24.15 11.59
C GLU A 92 11.57 23.55 10.59
N ASP A 93 12.04 22.84 9.56
CA ASP A 93 11.19 22.10 8.61
C ASP A 93 10.40 20.99 9.32
N PHE A 94 11.00 20.36 10.34
CA PHE A 94 10.31 19.35 11.15
C PHE A 94 9.28 19.93 12.13
N LYS A 95 9.52 21.13 12.67
CA LYS A 95 8.49 21.84 13.47
C LYS A 95 7.28 22.24 12.61
N ALA A 96 7.52 22.50 11.32
CA ALA A 96 6.48 22.78 10.33
C ALA A 96 5.84 21.51 9.72
N PHE A 97 6.29 20.32 10.13
CA PHE A 97 5.82 19.05 9.60
C PHE A 97 4.33 18.84 9.92
N PRO A 98 3.53 18.34 8.96
CA PRO A 98 2.08 18.28 9.10
C PRO A 98 1.61 17.42 10.28
N LYS A 99 0.56 17.88 10.95
CA LYS A 99 -0.15 17.14 12.01
C LYS A 99 -0.99 15.97 11.49
N LYS A 100 -1.28 15.93 10.18
CA LYS A 100 -2.11 14.90 9.54
C LYS A 100 -1.48 14.47 8.23
N ILE A 101 -1.44 13.17 8.02
CA ILE A 101 -0.81 12.54 6.85
C ILE A 101 -1.78 11.55 6.24
N HIS A 102 -1.88 11.53 4.92
CA HIS A 102 -2.83 10.69 4.20
C HIS A 102 -2.13 9.85 3.14
N PHE A 103 -2.22 8.52 3.25
CA PHE A 103 -1.66 7.56 2.30
C PHE A 103 -2.57 7.37 1.07
N PHE A 104 -1.98 7.10 -0.10
CA PHE A 104 -2.72 6.85 -1.34
C PHE A 104 -2.10 5.75 -2.21
N SER A 105 -2.82 4.69 -2.53
CA SER A 105 -2.35 3.70 -3.52
C SER A 105 -3.37 3.49 -4.61
N THR A 106 -2.92 3.27 -5.85
CA THR A 106 -3.80 2.84 -6.95
C THR A 106 -4.09 1.34 -6.93
N ARG A 107 -3.58 0.60 -5.94
CA ARG A 107 -3.88 -0.83 -5.74
C ARG A 107 -3.98 -1.21 -4.28
N LEU A 108 -4.71 -2.28 -4.03
CA LEU A 108 -4.72 -2.96 -2.74
C LEU A 108 -3.29 -3.34 -2.36
N PRO A 109 -2.89 -3.13 -1.09
CA PRO A 109 -1.58 -3.54 -0.63
C PRO A 109 -1.46 -5.06 -0.74
N CYS A 110 -0.37 -5.54 -1.36
CA CYS A 110 -0.16 -6.97 -1.52
C CYS A 110 -0.16 -7.69 -0.16
N GLY A 111 -0.57 -8.96 -0.17
CA GLY A 111 -0.75 -9.75 1.03
C GLY A 111 -2.22 -10.01 1.29
N ASP A 112 -2.62 -9.70 2.51
CA ASP A 112 -3.90 -10.08 3.08
C ASP A 112 -5.08 -9.20 2.61
N ALA A 113 -4.82 -7.94 2.26
CA ALA A 113 -5.84 -7.02 1.75
C ALA A 113 -6.34 -7.38 0.34
N THR A 114 -5.56 -8.13 -0.43
CA THR A 114 -5.97 -8.61 -1.76
C THR A 114 -6.83 -9.87 -1.69
N ILE A 115 -6.99 -10.48 -0.52
CA ILE A 115 -7.85 -11.66 -0.33
C ILE A 115 -9.28 -11.15 -0.14
N ILE A 116 -10.00 -11.06 -1.25
CA ILE A 116 -11.39 -10.61 -1.34
C ILE A 116 -12.22 -11.63 -2.12
N PRO A 117 -13.54 -11.75 -1.85
CA PRO A 117 -14.45 -12.53 -2.68
C PRO A 117 -14.39 -12.11 -4.15
N MET A 118 -14.45 -13.09 -5.06
CA MET A 118 -14.69 -12.82 -6.48
C MET A 118 -16.19 -12.80 -6.74
N ILE A 119 -16.71 -11.71 -7.31
CA ILE A 119 -18.07 -11.68 -7.84
C ILE A 119 -18.11 -12.63 -9.05
N ALA A 120 -19.10 -13.51 -9.06
CA ALA A 120 -19.30 -14.50 -10.11
C ALA A 120 -19.91 -13.85 -11.37
N ASP A 121 -19.13 -13.08 -12.12
CA ASP A 121 -19.62 -12.50 -13.38
C ASP A 121 -19.09 -13.27 -14.61
N GLY A 122 -20.00 -14.04 -15.21
CA GLY A 122 -19.94 -14.50 -16.60
C GLY A 122 -18.80 -15.47 -16.96
N PRO A 123 -18.73 -15.94 -18.22
CA PRO A 123 -17.76 -16.94 -18.65
C PRO A 123 -16.35 -16.35 -18.66
N SER A 124 -15.61 -16.54 -17.58
CA SER A 124 -14.16 -16.30 -17.49
C SER A 124 -13.41 -17.04 -18.62
N LYS A 125 -12.57 -16.30 -19.35
CA LYS A 125 -11.72 -16.78 -20.46
C LYS A 125 -10.44 -17.51 -20.00
N SER A 126 -10.29 -17.83 -18.71
CA SER A 126 -9.09 -18.50 -18.20
C SER A 126 -9.30 -20.01 -18.02
N LYS A 127 -8.66 -20.80 -18.88
CA LYS A 127 -8.70 -22.28 -18.89
C LYS A 127 -7.89 -22.93 -17.76
N LYS A 128 -8.06 -22.52 -16.50
CA LYS A 128 -7.47 -23.24 -15.35
C LYS A 128 -8.53 -23.49 -14.28
N SER A 129 -8.90 -24.77 -14.17
CA SER A 129 -9.76 -25.38 -13.13
C SER A 129 -10.92 -24.49 -12.66
N ARG A 130 -12.06 -24.60 -13.33
CA ARG A 130 -13.33 -24.05 -12.81
C ARG A 130 -13.62 -24.78 -11.50
N VAL A 131 -13.35 -24.12 -10.37
CA VAL A 131 -13.93 -24.54 -9.09
C VAL A 131 -15.39 -24.11 -9.16
N GLU A 132 -16.31 -25.05 -9.00
CA GLU A 132 -17.73 -24.72 -8.86
C GLU A 132 -17.96 -24.07 -7.49
N GLY A 133 -18.53 -22.86 -7.47
CA GLY A 133 -18.88 -22.16 -6.24
C GLY A 133 -18.10 -20.86 -5.99
N PRO A 134 -18.27 -20.26 -4.80
CA PRO A 134 -17.61 -19.02 -4.40
C PRO A 134 -16.09 -19.13 -4.43
N ASP A 135 -15.42 -18.07 -4.84
CA ASP A 135 -13.97 -18.01 -4.99
C ASP A 135 -13.41 -16.69 -4.47
N ILE A 136 -12.09 -16.61 -4.34
CA ILE A 136 -11.35 -15.45 -3.84
C ILE A 136 -10.27 -15.00 -4.80
N HIS A 137 -9.94 -13.72 -4.74
CA HIS A 137 -8.76 -13.19 -5.40
C HIS A 137 -7.50 -13.71 -4.69
N ARG A 138 -6.61 -14.37 -5.43
CA ARG A 138 -5.39 -14.99 -4.87
C ARG A 138 -4.28 -13.97 -4.72
N THR A 139 -3.59 -14.03 -3.58
CA THR A 139 -2.42 -13.21 -3.32
C THR A 139 -1.14 -13.91 -3.79
N GLY A 140 -0.23 -13.15 -4.39
CA GLY A 140 1.12 -13.65 -4.69
C GLY A 140 2.01 -13.80 -3.44
N ALA A 141 1.60 -13.20 -2.32
CA ALA A 141 2.36 -13.21 -1.08
C ALA A 141 2.18 -14.55 -0.33
N LYS A 142 3.27 -15.10 0.18
CA LYS A 142 3.30 -16.41 0.83
C LYS A 142 3.28 -16.27 2.35
N CYS A 143 2.58 -17.15 3.06
CA CYS A 143 2.65 -17.18 4.51
C CYS A 143 4.11 -17.39 4.97
N VAL A 144 4.55 -16.61 5.96
CA VAL A 144 5.82 -16.84 6.68
C VAL A 144 5.83 -18.27 7.24
N ALA A 145 6.95 -18.97 7.17
CA ALA A 145 7.04 -20.34 7.69
C ALA A 145 6.85 -20.41 9.22
N ASN A 146 6.38 -21.56 9.71
CA ASN A 146 6.27 -21.89 11.15
C ASN A 146 5.30 -21.02 11.97
N GLN A 147 4.28 -20.44 11.33
CA GLN A 147 3.17 -19.80 12.04
C GLN A 147 1.96 -20.74 12.13
N VAL A 148 1.03 -20.43 13.04
CA VAL A 148 -0.17 -21.25 13.30
C VAL A 148 -1.15 -21.20 12.11
N MET A 149 -1.31 -20.03 11.49
CA MET A 149 -2.22 -19.83 10.34
C MET A 149 -1.47 -19.97 9.02
N MET A 150 -1.77 -21.00 8.23
CA MET A 150 -1.13 -21.29 6.95
C MET A 150 -2.16 -21.52 5.85
N ASP A 151 -1.77 -21.25 4.60
CA ASP A 151 -2.59 -21.54 3.43
C ASP A 151 -2.72 -23.06 3.23
N GLU A 152 -3.94 -23.59 3.32
CA GLU A 152 -4.23 -25.01 3.02
C GLU A 152 -4.31 -25.28 1.51
N HIS A 153 -4.47 -24.22 0.69
CA HIS A 153 -4.63 -24.30 -0.76
C HIS A 153 -5.81 -25.18 -1.22
N LEU A 154 -6.88 -25.23 -0.42
CA LEU A 154 -8.14 -25.88 -0.82
C LEU A 154 -8.80 -25.11 -1.99
N PRO A 155 -9.71 -25.73 -2.75
CA PRO A 155 -10.46 -25.03 -3.80
C PRO A 155 -11.29 -23.85 -3.27
N GLY A 156 -11.46 -22.82 -4.11
CA GLY A 156 -12.34 -21.68 -3.83
C GLY A 156 -11.89 -20.84 -2.63
N VAL A 157 -12.83 -20.49 -1.77
CA VAL A 157 -12.61 -19.67 -0.56
C VAL A 157 -11.60 -20.26 0.43
N GLY A 158 -11.36 -21.57 0.40
CA GLY A 158 -10.40 -22.24 1.27
C GLY A 158 -8.94 -22.17 0.78
N TYR A 159 -8.67 -21.47 -0.33
CA TYR A 159 -7.31 -21.43 -0.91
C TYR A 159 -6.33 -20.65 -0.05
N HIS A 160 -6.75 -19.51 0.49
CA HIS A 160 -5.93 -18.67 1.36
C HIS A 160 -6.59 -18.48 2.72
N VAL A 161 -5.77 -18.54 3.77
CA VAL A 161 -6.19 -18.09 5.10
C VAL A 161 -6.05 -16.56 5.19
N VAL A 162 -7.04 -15.92 5.79
CA VAL A 162 -6.98 -14.50 6.18
C VAL A 162 -6.30 -14.37 7.54
N GLY A 163 -5.61 -13.27 7.82
CA GLY A 163 -4.98 -13.08 9.13
C GLY A 163 -3.49 -13.39 9.19
N ALA A 164 -3.00 -14.28 8.31
CA ALA A 164 -1.61 -14.73 8.33
C ALA A 164 -0.61 -13.61 7.96
N VAL A 165 0.58 -13.67 8.56
CA VAL A 165 1.71 -12.80 8.19
C VAL A 165 2.35 -13.35 6.93
N ARG A 166 2.57 -12.50 5.93
CA ARG A 166 3.01 -12.92 4.59
C ARG A 166 4.30 -12.22 4.16
N THR A 167 5.09 -12.89 3.32
CA THR A 167 6.23 -12.33 2.59
C THR A 167 5.90 -12.15 1.13
N LYS A 168 6.47 -11.11 0.52
CA LYS A 168 6.34 -10.84 -0.90
C LYS A 168 6.97 -11.95 -1.76
N PRO A 169 6.54 -12.12 -3.01
CA PRO A 169 7.31 -12.90 -3.97
C PRO A 169 8.63 -12.17 -4.27
N GLY A 170 9.76 -12.84 -4.11
CA GLY A 170 11.09 -12.28 -4.44
C GLY A 170 11.37 -12.33 -5.94
N ARG A 171 12.32 -11.52 -6.42
CA ARG A 171 12.82 -11.62 -7.80
C ARG A 171 13.86 -12.74 -7.88
N GLY A 172 13.45 -13.92 -8.31
CA GLY A 172 14.31 -15.10 -8.31
C GLY A 172 14.27 -15.79 -6.95
N SER A 173 15.28 -15.58 -6.11
CA SER A 173 15.27 -16.15 -4.75
C SER A 173 14.18 -15.51 -3.89
N PRO A 174 13.57 -16.25 -2.93
CA PRO A 174 12.60 -15.69 -2.00
C PRO A 174 13.13 -14.45 -1.30
N THR A 175 12.25 -13.49 -1.01
CA THR A 175 12.62 -12.30 -0.23
C THR A 175 12.24 -12.49 1.24
N LYS A 176 12.93 -11.77 2.13
CA LYS A 176 12.54 -11.64 3.55
C LYS A 176 11.59 -10.46 3.79
N SER A 177 11.26 -9.69 2.76
CA SER A 177 10.36 -8.56 2.86
C SER A 177 8.92 -9.01 3.08
N LEU A 178 8.32 -8.53 4.17
CA LEU A 178 6.89 -8.72 4.46
C LEU A 178 6.01 -8.09 3.39
N SER A 179 4.77 -8.58 3.30
CA SER A 179 3.73 -8.03 2.44
C SER A 179 3.41 -6.58 2.79
N CYS A 180 2.86 -5.82 1.84
CA CYS A 180 2.45 -4.44 2.10
C CYS A 180 1.39 -4.39 3.20
N SER A 181 0.39 -5.29 3.19
CA SER A 181 -0.63 -5.34 4.24
C SER A 181 -0.01 -5.45 5.64
N ASP A 182 1.01 -6.29 5.81
CA ASP A 182 1.65 -6.50 7.12
C ASP A 182 2.56 -5.33 7.52
N LYS A 183 3.23 -4.70 6.54
CA LYS A 183 4.04 -3.49 6.78
C LYS A 183 3.16 -2.30 7.17
N MET A 184 2.05 -2.13 6.45
CA MET A 184 1.10 -1.06 6.73
C MET A 184 0.42 -1.25 8.09
N LEU A 185 0.02 -2.49 8.44
CA LEU A 185 -0.44 -2.82 9.80
C LEU A 185 0.61 -2.43 10.84
N LYS A 186 1.88 -2.82 10.65
CA LYS A 186 2.98 -2.42 11.55
C LYS A 186 3.08 -0.88 11.68
N TRP A 187 3.01 -0.15 10.58
CA TRP A 187 3.13 1.32 10.60
C TRP A 187 1.94 2.01 11.26
N ASN A 188 0.74 1.42 11.20
CA ASN A 188 -0.42 1.91 11.95
C ASN A 188 -0.20 1.84 13.47
N TYR A 189 0.54 0.84 13.95
CA TYR A 189 0.83 0.67 15.39
C TYR A 189 2.04 1.45 15.88
N PHE A 190 3.15 1.41 15.13
CA PHE A 190 4.43 1.94 15.62
C PHE A 190 4.77 3.33 15.07
N GLY A 191 4.05 3.77 14.04
CA GLY A 191 4.34 4.94 13.25
C GLY A 191 5.09 4.62 11.96
N THR A 192 5.02 5.56 11.03
CA THR A 192 5.50 5.45 9.63
C THR A 192 6.93 5.97 9.45
N CYS A 193 7.44 6.77 10.37
CA CYS A 193 8.75 7.43 10.26
C CYS A 193 9.94 6.54 10.68
N GLY A 194 9.71 5.37 11.28
CA GLY A 194 10.77 4.49 11.78
C GLY A 194 11.52 5.06 13.01
N ASP A 195 12.37 4.24 13.61
CA ASP A 195 12.91 4.51 14.96
C ASP A 195 13.87 5.70 15.03
N ILE A 196 14.68 5.91 13.98
CA ILE A 196 15.65 7.01 13.95
C ILE A 196 14.89 8.35 13.99
N LEU A 197 13.91 8.55 13.11
CA LEU A 197 13.15 9.79 13.06
C LEU A 197 12.23 9.95 14.26
N LYS A 198 11.65 8.85 14.76
CA LYS A 198 10.87 8.84 16.01
C LYS A 198 11.70 9.35 17.19
N ARG A 199 12.95 8.91 17.31
CA ARG A 199 13.84 9.28 18.42
C ARG A 199 14.19 10.77 18.45
N PHE A 200 14.38 11.40 17.30
CA PHE A 200 14.92 12.76 17.23
C PHE A 200 13.87 13.83 16.91
N TRP A 201 12.82 13.50 16.16
CA TRP A 201 11.86 14.49 15.65
C TRP A 201 10.39 14.16 15.92
N PHE A 202 10.02 12.88 16.04
CA PHE A 202 8.62 12.47 16.22
C PHE A 202 8.45 11.52 17.41
N PRO A 203 8.65 11.97 18.67
CA PRO A 203 8.60 11.07 19.84
C PRO A 203 7.25 10.35 19.99
N SER A 204 6.16 10.99 19.60
CA SER A 204 4.80 10.40 19.57
C SER A 204 4.53 9.51 18.35
N GLY A 205 5.52 9.31 17.48
CA GLY A 205 5.35 8.65 16.19
C GLY A 205 4.66 9.55 15.16
N LEU A 206 4.49 9.00 13.96
CA LEU A 206 3.83 9.67 12.84
C LEU A 206 2.87 8.67 12.20
N HIS A 207 1.58 8.87 12.38
CA HIS A 207 0.54 7.95 11.90
C HIS A 207 -0.23 8.54 10.73
N TRP A 208 -0.85 7.66 9.94
CA TRP A 208 -1.76 8.10 8.90
C TRP A 208 -3.10 8.51 9.52
N SER A 209 -3.62 9.64 9.08
CA SER A 209 -5.00 10.07 9.34
C SER A 209 -5.99 9.37 8.41
N SER A 210 -5.58 9.01 7.19
CA SER A 210 -6.37 8.15 6.30
C SER A 210 -5.51 7.34 5.35
N ILE A 211 -6.06 6.21 4.89
CA ILE A 211 -5.50 5.35 3.86
C ILE A 211 -6.52 5.30 2.72
N THR A 212 -6.17 5.87 1.57
CA THR A 212 -7.03 5.89 0.39
C THR A 212 -6.54 4.90 -0.65
N ILE A 213 -7.38 3.95 -1.05
CA ILE A 213 -7.08 3.05 -2.16
C ILE A 213 -7.95 3.40 -3.37
N ASN A 214 -7.32 3.83 -4.46
CA ASN A 214 -7.99 4.07 -5.74
C ASN A 214 -8.03 2.77 -6.53
N CYS A 215 -9.15 2.05 -6.51
CA CYS A 215 -9.28 0.72 -7.10
C CYS A 215 -10.50 0.66 -8.01
N GLN A 216 -10.38 0.01 -9.16
CA GLN A 216 -11.47 -0.13 -10.14
C GLN A 216 -12.34 -1.38 -9.91
N ILE A 217 -12.16 -2.08 -8.78
CA ILE A 217 -13.01 -3.21 -8.42
C ILE A 217 -14.37 -2.67 -7.94
N GLU A 218 -15.45 -3.24 -8.48
CA GLU A 218 -16.82 -2.78 -8.25
C GLU A 218 -17.32 -3.04 -6.82
N ASP A 219 -16.89 -4.14 -6.21
CA ASP A 219 -17.26 -4.54 -4.85
C ASP A 219 -16.57 -3.67 -3.77
N LYS A 220 -17.15 -2.50 -3.52
CA LYS A 220 -16.60 -1.52 -2.58
C LYS A 220 -16.63 -2.03 -1.13
N ASP A 221 -17.64 -2.81 -0.78
CA ASP A 221 -17.84 -3.29 0.58
C ASP A 221 -16.80 -4.37 0.90
N SER A 222 -16.61 -5.37 0.02
CA SER A 222 -15.55 -6.37 0.18
C SER A 222 -14.15 -5.76 0.26
N ILE A 223 -13.88 -4.72 -0.54
CA ILE A 223 -12.60 -3.99 -0.46
C ILE A 223 -12.43 -3.30 0.88
N LYS A 224 -13.47 -2.62 1.37
CA LYS A 224 -13.41 -1.89 2.63
C LYS A 224 -13.23 -2.85 3.80
N GLU A 225 -13.97 -3.96 3.81
CA GLU A 225 -13.84 -5.04 4.79
C GLU A 225 -12.44 -5.66 4.76
N SER A 226 -11.88 -5.95 3.58
CA SER A 226 -10.55 -6.54 3.48
C SER A 226 -9.45 -5.58 3.93
N LEU A 227 -9.57 -4.28 3.64
CA LEU A 227 -8.64 -3.26 4.11
C LEU A 227 -8.74 -3.06 5.62
N GLN A 228 -9.96 -2.99 6.16
CA GLN A 228 -10.21 -2.85 7.59
C GLN A 228 -9.59 -4.04 8.35
N ARG A 229 -9.90 -5.25 7.90
CA ARG A 229 -9.31 -6.49 8.41
C ARG A 229 -7.78 -6.45 8.30
N ALA A 230 -7.25 -6.23 7.10
CA ALA A 230 -5.83 -6.38 6.81
C ALA A 230 -4.95 -5.36 7.53
N LEU A 231 -5.42 -4.12 7.67
CA LEU A 231 -4.62 -2.98 8.10
C LEU A 231 -4.89 -2.54 9.55
N ILE A 232 -5.99 -3.02 10.15
CA ILE A 232 -6.42 -2.61 11.49
C ILE A 232 -6.72 -3.84 12.35
N ASP A 233 -7.76 -4.61 12.01
CA ASP A 233 -8.38 -5.55 12.96
C ASP A 233 -7.55 -6.81 13.26
N ARG A 234 -6.58 -7.15 12.40
CA ARG A 234 -5.72 -8.34 12.58
C ARG A 234 -4.82 -8.29 13.81
N CYS A 235 -4.65 -7.12 14.42
CA CYS A 235 -3.90 -6.97 15.66
C CYS A 235 -4.86 -6.59 16.79
N SER A 236 -4.89 -7.38 17.86
CA SER A 236 -5.78 -7.13 19.00
C SER A 236 -5.22 -6.09 19.99
N ALA A 237 -4.04 -5.53 19.71
CA ALA A 237 -3.47 -4.48 20.54
C ALA A 237 -4.24 -3.16 20.34
N PRO A 238 -4.44 -2.36 21.40
CA PRO A 238 -5.01 -1.02 21.25
C PRO A 238 -4.02 -0.12 20.48
N PHE A 239 -4.56 0.84 19.71
CA PHE A 239 -3.76 1.91 19.13
C PHE A 239 -3.55 3.03 20.14
N ASP A 240 -2.37 3.66 20.10
CA ASP A 240 -2.06 4.85 20.90
C ASP A 240 -2.76 6.13 20.35
N ASP A 241 -3.20 6.11 19.09
CA ASP A 241 -3.84 7.19 18.32
C ASP A 241 -5.09 6.59 17.62
N PRO A 242 -6.18 7.32 17.33
CA PRO A 242 -7.23 6.86 16.43
C PRO A 242 -6.70 6.16 15.18
N SER A 243 -7.22 4.96 14.92
CA SER A 243 -6.93 4.19 13.71
C SER A 243 -7.19 5.04 12.45
N PRO A 244 -6.39 4.89 11.39
CA PRO A 244 -6.58 5.65 10.16
C PRO A 244 -7.96 5.40 9.56
N LEU A 245 -8.55 6.44 8.97
CA LEU A 245 -9.77 6.25 8.18
C LEU A 245 -9.46 5.49 6.89
N ILE A 246 -10.10 4.35 6.68
CA ILE A 246 -10.03 3.60 5.41
C ILE A 246 -10.97 4.24 4.39
N CYS A 247 -10.43 4.61 3.23
CA CYS A 247 -11.15 5.25 2.13
C CYS A 247 -10.91 4.50 0.81
N THR A 248 -11.92 4.50 -0.04
CA THR A 248 -11.81 4.01 -1.43
C THR A 248 -12.07 5.15 -2.41
N SER A 249 -11.49 5.06 -3.59
CA SER A 249 -11.75 5.97 -4.71
C SER A 249 -11.78 5.19 -6.02
N HIS A 250 -12.44 5.74 -7.04
CA HIS A 250 -12.60 5.13 -8.37
C HIS A 250 -12.27 6.13 -9.48
N LEU A 251 -11.38 7.08 -9.19
CA LEU A 251 -10.94 8.04 -10.19
C LEU A 251 -10.13 7.32 -11.28
N SER A 252 -10.44 7.63 -12.54
CA SER A 252 -9.72 7.09 -13.67
C SER A 252 -8.25 7.48 -13.61
N PHE A 253 -7.37 6.50 -13.83
CA PHE A 253 -5.93 6.69 -13.95
C PHE A 253 -5.42 5.97 -15.18
N GLU A 254 -4.89 6.73 -16.15
CA GLU A 254 -4.57 6.23 -17.49
C GLU A 254 -3.47 5.14 -17.54
N TYR A 255 -2.71 4.98 -16.44
CA TYR A 255 -1.62 4.01 -16.32
C TYR A 255 -1.92 2.84 -15.37
N ASP A 256 -3.14 2.74 -14.85
CA ASP A 256 -3.57 1.54 -14.14
C ASP A 256 -3.73 0.39 -15.15
N LEU A 257 -3.38 -0.85 -14.79
CA LEU A 257 -3.63 -1.98 -15.71
C LEU A 257 -5.12 -2.01 -16.02
N LYS A 258 -5.46 -1.91 -17.30
CA LYS A 258 -6.69 -2.50 -17.82
C LYS A 258 -6.56 -4.01 -17.58
N ASN A 259 -7.30 -4.53 -16.60
CA ASN A 259 -7.65 -5.93 -16.36
C ASN A 259 -6.73 -6.98 -17.00
N GLY A 260 -5.90 -7.62 -16.17
CA GLY A 260 -5.38 -8.95 -16.42
C GLY A 260 -6.06 -9.93 -15.47
#